data_AF-A0A925NLP8-F1
#
_entry.id   AF-A0A925NLP8-F1
#
_cell.length_a   1.000
_cell.length_b   1.000
_cell.length_c   1.000
_cell.angle_alpha   90.00
_cell.angle_beta   90.00
_cell.angle_gamma   90.00
#
_symmetry.space_group_name_H-M   'P 1'
#
loop_
_entity.id
_entity.type
_entity.pdbx_description
1 polymer ?
#
loop_
_entity_poly.entity_id
_entity_poly.type
_entity_poly.pdbx_seq_one_letter_code
_entity_poly.pdbx_strand_id
1 'polypeptide(L)'
;YVELSYTLPQDSTLFLLLRETTPAIWKLKLDWIKQQPDLDGERIMITGGSYGGHMTLACATLFSDKIKCALDEVGQANFVTQLENTAPYGREIRRAEYGDERDPVIRAFLSKIAPVNNASKITKPLMVVAGRNDPRVPASESEQIVRAVKATGTPVWSLMANDEGHGFHKKKNQDYLFYAKVEFVKKYLLN
;
A
#
# COMPACT_ATOMS: atom_id res chain seq x y z
N TYR A 1 -0.61 -4.85 19.64
CA TYR A 1 -0.81 -4.24 18.31
C TYR A 1 -0.72 -2.75 18.51
N VAL A 2 0.38 -2.13 18.07
CA VAL A 2 0.49 -0.67 18.06
C VAL A 2 0.21 -0.26 16.63
N GLU A 3 -0.99 0.24 16.37
CA GLU A 3 -1.31 0.93 15.13
C GLU A 3 -0.67 2.31 15.22
N LEU A 4 0.48 2.49 14.58
CA LEU A 4 1.06 3.82 14.44
C LEU A 4 0.33 4.51 13.29
N SER A 5 -0.75 5.22 13.63
CA SER A 5 -1.47 6.09 12.70
C SER A 5 -0.49 7.00 11.96
N TYR A 6 -0.61 7.12 10.63
CA TYR A 6 -0.14 8.34 9.98
C TYR A 6 -0.96 8.75 8.76
N THR A 7 -1.28 10.05 8.76
CA THR A 7 -1.91 10.91 7.75
C THR A 7 -3.37 10.64 7.37
N LEU A 8 -4.29 10.96 8.28
CA LEU A 8 -5.35 11.99 8.16
C LEU A 8 -6.02 12.16 9.54
N PRO A 9 -6.57 13.35 9.88
CA PRO A 9 -6.61 13.89 11.22
C PRO A 9 -7.68 13.24 12.09
N GLN A 10 -7.25 12.55 13.14
CA GLN A 10 -7.98 12.49 14.41
C GLN A 10 -6.92 12.46 15.53
N ASP A 11 -6.92 13.54 16.30
CA ASP A 11 -6.32 13.73 17.63
C ASP A 11 -4.78 13.88 17.71
N SER A 12 -4.35 15.14 17.51
CA SER A 12 -3.03 15.75 17.76
C SER A 12 -2.04 15.75 16.59
N THR A 13 -1.67 16.95 16.12
CA THR A 13 -0.65 17.15 15.08
C THR A 13 0.67 17.57 15.73
N LEU A 14 1.66 16.68 15.72
CA LEU A 14 3.06 17.04 15.96
C LEU A 14 3.68 17.42 14.60
N PHE A 15 3.99 18.70 14.40
CA PHE A 15 4.71 19.15 13.21
C PHE A 15 6.23 18.90 13.39
N LEU A 16 6.71 17.77 12.88
CA LEU A 16 8.14 17.58 12.65
C LEU A 16 8.45 17.97 11.21
N LEU A 17 9.05 19.15 11.01
CA LEU A 17 9.60 19.57 9.72
C LEU A 17 10.94 18.84 9.48
N LEU A 18 10.88 17.57 9.14
CA LEU A 18 12.09 16.75 8.93
C LEU A 18 12.82 17.10 7.63
N ARG A 19 12.23 17.92 6.74
CA ARG A 19 12.74 18.27 5.39
C ARG A 19 13.26 17.06 4.59
N GLU A 20 12.84 15.85 4.97
CA GLU A 20 13.28 14.62 4.35
C GLU A 20 12.60 14.51 2.99
N THR A 21 13.42 14.40 1.94
CA THR A 21 12.95 14.29 0.56
C THR A 21 13.07 12.87 0.03
N THR A 22 13.53 11.93 0.86
CA THR A 22 13.73 10.53 0.49
C THR A 22 12.90 9.59 1.37
N PRO A 23 12.74 8.32 0.96
CA PRO A 23 12.13 7.31 1.82
C PRO A 23 12.93 6.95 3.09
N ALA A 24 14.10 7.57 3.34
CA ALA A 24 14.99 7.22 4.45
C ALA A 24 14.31 7.29 5.82
N ILE A 25 13.37 8.21 6.03
CA ILE A 25 12.62 8.30 7.29
C ILE A 25 11.82 7.04 7.61
N TRP A 26 11.29 6.35 6.59
CA TRP A 26 10.59 5.07 6.78
C TRP A 26 11.56 3.98 7.23
N LYS A 27 12.74 3.93 6.61
CA LYS A 27 13.80 3.01 7.04
C LYS A 27 14.21 3.26 8.49
N LEU A 28 14.43 4.53 8.87
CA LEU A 28 14.80 4.91 10.22
C LEU A 28 13.72 4.52 11.23
N LYS A 29 12.43 4.70 10.90
CA LYS A 29 11.32 4.27 11.74
C LYS A 29 11.33 2.75 11.97
N LEU A 30 11.55 1.96 10.90
CA LEU A 30 11.62 0.50 11.00
C LEU A 30 12.84 0.04 11.82
N ASP A 31 14.00 0.67 11.60
CA ASP A 31 15.22 0.40 12.35
C ASP A 31 15.06 0.77 13.83
N TRP A 32 14.36 1.87 14.13
CA TRP A 32 14.05 2.29 15.50
C TRP A 32 13.14 1.30 16.22
N ILE A 33 12.08 0.79 15.55
CA ILE A 33 11.20 -0.24 16.13
C ILE A 33 12.01 -1.46 16.59
N LYS A 34 12.97 -1.91 15.77
CA LYS A 34 13.84 -3.06 16.11
C LYS A 34 14.74 -2.83 17.32
N GLN A 35 14.98 -1.57 17.70
CA GLN A 35 15.82 -1.21 18.85
C GLN A 35 15.02 -1.09 20.15
N GLN A 36 13.68 -1.10 20.10
CA GLN A 36 12.86 -0.92 21.29
C GLN A 36 12.72 -2.26 22.03
N PRO A 37 13.08 -2.35 23.33
CA PRO A 37 13.07 -3.61 24.08
C PRO A 37 11.65 -4.16 24.32
N ASP A 38 10.63 -3.33 24.20
CA ASP A 38 9.22 -3.65 24.39
C ASP A 38 8.47 -3.93 23.07
N LEU A 39 9.15 -3.85 21.91
CA LEU A 39 8.60 -4.16 20.60
C LEU A 39 9.25 -5.41 19.99
N ASP A 40 8.45 -6.21 19.29
CA ASP A 40 8.96 -7.34 18.52
C ASP A 40 9.35 -6.89 17.10
N GLY A 41 10.64 -6.55 16.94
CA GLY A 41 11.22 -6.09 15.68
C GLY A 41 11.20 -7.10 14.53
N GLU A 42 10.89 -8.38 14.80
CA GLU A 42 10.77 -9.42 13.78
C GLU A 42 9.32 -9.60 13.30
N ARG A 43 8.35 -9.00 14.00
CA ARG A 43 6.92 -9.06 13.68
C ARG A 43 6.38 -7.70 13.24
N ILE A 44 6.92 -7.18 12.14
CA ILE A 44 6.47 -5.92 11.53
C ILE A 44 5.58 -6.19 10.31
N MET A 45 4.35 -5.68 10.35
CA MET A 45 3.45 -5.61 9.19
C MET A 45 3.20 -4.15 8.81
N ILE A 46 3.22 -3.84 7.51
CA ILE A 46 2.82 -2.54 6.99
C ILE A 46 1.45 -2.69 6.33
N THR A 47 0.54 -1.77 6.64
CA THR A 47 -0.82 -1.77 6.11
C THR A 47 -1.32 -0.35 5.90
N GLY A 48 -2.20 -0.16 4.91
CA GLY A 48 -2.79 1.14 4.64
C GLY A 48 -3.80 1.11 3.51
N GLY A 49 -4.67 2.12 3.50
CA GLY A 49 -5.72 2.30 2.50
C GLY A 49 -5.42 3.44 1.53
N SER A 50 -5.84 3.32 0.28
CA SER A 50 -5.73 4.39 -0.74
C SER A 50 -4.26 4.78 -0.97
N TYR A 51 -3.88 6.05 -0.82
CA TYR A 51 -2.46 6.44 -0.82
C TYR A 51 -1.62 5.68 0.23
N GLY A 52 -2.20 5.33 1.38
CA GLY A 52 -1.57 4.44 2.35
C GLY A 52 -1.34 3.02 1.83
N GLY A 53 -2.18 2.54 0.92
CA GLY A 53 -2.00 1.29 0.19
C GLY A 53 -0.82 1.38 -0.78
N HIS A 54 -0.74 2.48 -1.54
CA HIS A 54 0.45 2.78 -2.36
C HIS A 54 1.73 2.80 -1.51
N MET A 55 1.71 3.49 -0.37
CA MET A 55 2.84 3.53 0.56
C MET A 55 3.17 2.15 1.13
N THR A 56 2.17 1.31 1.37
CA THR A 56 2.37 -0.08 1.79
C THR A 56 3.12 -0.87 0.72
N LEU A 57 2.71 -0.78 -0.55
CA LEU A 57 3.39 -1.41 -1.67
C LEU A 57 4.82 -0.86 -1.88
N ALA A 58 5.00 0.46 -1.73
CA ALA A 58 6.31 1.10 -1.81
C ALA A 58 7.25 0.63 -0.69
N CYS A 59 6.78 0.58 0.56
CA CYS A 59 7.53 0.03 1.68
C CYS A 59 7.85 -1.46 1.49
N ALA A 60 6.90 -2.26 1.01
CA ALA A 60 7.13 -3.67 0.68
C ALA A 60 8.15 -3.86 -0.45
N THR A 61 8.29 -2.88 -1.34
CA THR A 61 9.29 -2.87 -2.41
C THR A 61 10.67 -2.44 -1.91
N LEU A 62 10.74 -1.40 -1.08
CA LEU A 62 11.99 -0.76 -0.66
C LEU A 62 12.62 -1.39 0.59
N PHE A 63 11.79 -1.95 1.47
CA PHE A 63 12.16 -2.40 2.81
C PHE A 63 11.64 -3.81 3.11
N SER A 64 11.53 -4.65 2.08
CA SER A 64 11.02 -6.03 2.19
C SER A 64 11.79 -6.85 3.23
N ASP A 65 13.09 -6.62 3.39
CA ASP A 65 13.96 -7.27 4.38
C ASP A 65 13.65 -6.87 5.83
N LYS A 66 12.90 -5.78 6.05
CA LYS A 66 12.59 -5.22 7.37
C LYS A 66 11.17 -5.53 7.84
N ILE A 67 10.36 -6.14 7.00
CA ILE A 67 8.97 -6.46 7.30
C ILE A 67 8.74 -7.97 7.19
N LYS A 68 7.67 -8.45 7.83
CA LYS A 68 7.26 -9.84 7.77
C LYS A 68 6.15 -10.08 6.75
N CYS A 69 5.25 -9.11 6.58
CA CYS A 69 4.20 -9.13 5.56
C CYS A 69 3.65 -7.71 5.31
N ALA A 70 2.84 -7.56 4.27
CA ALA A 70 2.19 -6.29 3.92
C ALA A 70 0.71 -6.49 3.56
N LEU A 71 -0.12 -5.46 3.81
CA LEU A 71 -1.53 -5.45 3.47
C LEU A 71 -1.94 -4.13 2.80
N ASP A 72 -2.19 -4.19 1.50
CA ASP A 72 -2.63 -3.07 0.67
C ASP A 72 -4.15 -3.08 0.50
N GLU A 73 -4.82 -1.99 0.86
CA GLU A 73 -6.24 -1.78 0.61
C GLU A 73 -6.45 -0.63 -0.38
N VAL A 74 -7.08 -0.94 -1.52
CA VAL A 74 -7.43 0.04 -2.57
C VAL A 74 -6.27 0.98 -2.96
N GLY A 75 -5.03 0.48 -2.92
CA GLY A 75 -3.83 1.25 -3.24
C GLY A 75 -3.46 1.26 -4.72
N GLN A 76 -2.78 2.33 -5.11
CA GLN A 76 -2.26 2.50 -6.47
C GLN A 76 -0.93 1.77 -6.62
N ALA A 77 -0.84 0.86 -7.58
CA ALA A 77 0.39 0.12 -7.85
C ALA A 77 1.31 0.85 -8.84
N ASN A 78 0.75 1.77 -9.63
CA ASN A 78 1.48 2.64 -10.54
C ASN A 78 0.71 3.93 -10.80
N PHE A 79 1.30 5.08 -10.46
CA PHE A 79 0.65 6.38 -10.66
C PHE A 79 0.34 6.70 -12.13
N VAL A 80 1.14 6.20 -13.08
CA VAL A 80 0.88 6.41 -14.51
C VAL A 80 -0.42 5.74 -14.93
N THR A 81 -0.55 4.42 -14.70
CA THR A 81 -1.76 3.69 -15.08
C THR A 81 -2.97 4.14 -14.26
N GLN A 82 -2.76 4.51 -13.01
CA GLN A 82 -3.79 5.14 -12.18
C GLN A 82 -4.33 6.43 -12.82
N LEU A 83 -3.46 7.37 -13.22
CA LEU A 83 -3.88 8.67 -13.76
C LEU A 83 -4.53 8.54 -15.15
N GLU A 84 -4.11 7.56 -15.94
CA GLU A 84 -4.71 7.25 -17.23
C GLU A 84 -6.13 6.67 -17.08
N ASN A 85 -6.36 5.83 -16.05
CA ASN A 85 -7.58 5.01 -15.94
C ASN A 85 -8.55 5.40 -14.82
N THR A 86 -8.18 6.28 -13.88
CA THR A 86 -9.07 6.79 -12.82
C THR A 86 -10.22 7.63 -13.39
N ALA A 87 -11.31 7.84 -12.64
CA ALA A 87 -12.36 8.75 -13.09
C ALA A 87 -11.81 10.17 -13.37
N PRO A 88 -12.37 10.93 -14.33
CA PRO A 88 -11.86 12.25 -14.68
C PRO A 88 -11.86 13.26 -13.53
N TYR A 89 -12.83 13.12 -12.60
CA TYR A 89 -12.92 14.03 -11.46
C TYR A 89 -11.69 13.88 -10.54
N GLY A 90 -11.10 15.01 -10.15
CA GLY A 90 -9.92 15.04 -9.30
C GLY A 90 -8.63 14.54 -9.94
N ARG A 91 -8.63 14.14 -11.22
CA ARG A 91 -7.42 13.69 -11.92
C ARG A 91 -6.34 14.78 -11.99
N GLU A 92 -6.71 16.02 -12.30
CA GLU A 92 -5.76 17.14 -12.33
C GLU A 92 -5.21 17.47 -10.94
N ILE A 93 -6.02 17.33 -9.87
CA ILE A 93 -5.55 17.51 -8.48
C ILE A 93 -4.50 16.44 -8.15
N ARG A 94 -4.73 15.18 -8.54
CA ARG A 94 -3.77 14.10 -8.34
C ARG A 94 -2.48 14.30 -9.15
N ARG A 95 -2.55 14.90 -10.34
CA ARG A 95 -1.34 15.28 -11.10
C ARG A 95 -0.52 16.33 -10.37
N ALA A 96 -1.17 17.32 -9.75
CA ALA A 96 -0.49 18.30 -8.93
C ALA A 96 0.16 17.67 -7.68
N GLU A 97 -0.43 16.61 -7.14
CA GLU A 97 0.06 15.90 -5.95
C GLU A 97 1.18 14.90 -6.27
N TYR A 98 1.01 14.05 -7.28
CA TYR A 98 1.90 12.92 -7.58
C TYR A 98 2.91 13.22 -8.68
N GLY A 99 2.65 14.23 -9.50
CA GLY A 99 3.36 14.50 -10.75
C GLY A 99 2.50 14.22 -11.97
N ASP A 100 2.71 15.02 -13.02
CA ASP A 100 1.99 14.92 -14.28
C ASP A 100 2.59 13.86 -15.21
N GLU A 101 1.88 12.76 -15.44
CA GLU A 101 2.32 11.63 -16.26
C GLU A 101 2.42 11.96 -17.76
N ARG A 102 1.94 13.13 -18.18
CA ARG A 102 2.05 13.64 -19.56
C ARG A 102 3.45 14.17 -19.86
N ASP A 103 4.17 14.62 -18.84
CA ASP A 103 5.58 14.99 -18.97
C ASP A 103 6.44 13.71 -19.07
N PRO A 104 7.24 13.53 -20.14
CA PRO A 104 8.05 12.31 -20.32
C PRO A 104 9.05 12.05 -19.18
N VAL A 105 9.62 13.10 -18.58
CA VAL A 105 10.59 13.00 -17.48
C VAL A 105 9.88 12.52 -16.22
N ILE A 106 8.72 13.10 -15.91
CA ILE A 106 7.91 12.69 -14.75
C ILE A 106 7.37 11.28 -14.96
N ARG A 107 6.86 10.95 -16.16
CA ARG A 107 6.40 9.60 -16.50
C ARG A 107 7.50 8.56 -16.29
N ALA A 108 8.71 8.84 -16.75
CA ALA A 108 9.85 7.94 -16.58
C ALA A 108 10.18 7.74 -15.09
N PHE A 109 10.15 8.83 -14.30
CA PHE A 109 10.35 8.75 -12.86
C PHE A 109 9.25 7.91 -12.17
N LEU A 110 7.98 8.21 -12.41
CA LEU A 110 6.83 7.48 -11.83
C LEU A 110 6.87 6.00 -12.19
N SER A 111 7.19 5.68 -13.45
CA SER A 111 7.33 4.30 -13.91
C SER A 111 8.49 3.58 -13.23
N LYS A 112 9.62 4.26 -12.99
CA LYS A 112 10.79 3.69 -12.31
C LYS A 112 10.48 3.34 -10.85
N ILE A 113 9.71 4.16 -10.15
CA ILE A 113 9.39 3.97 -8.73
C ILE A 113 8.14 3.11 -8.49
N ALA A 114 7.33 2.85 -9.52
CA ALA A 114 6.09 2.10 -9.39
C ALA A 114 6.31 0.71 -8.76
N PRO A 115 5.60 0.36 -7.68
CA PRO A 115 5.69 -0.97 -7.07
C PRO A 115 5.48 -2.13 -8.05
N VAL A 116 4.52 -2.03 -8.98
CA VAL A 116 4.26 -3.11 -9.96
C VAL A 116 5.46 -3.39 -10.87
N ASN A 117 6.21 -2.35 -11.26
CA ASN A 117 7.42 -2.48 -12.10
C ASN A 117 8.62 -3.03 -11.30
N ASN A 118 8.50 -3.09 -9.98
CA ASN A 118 9.52 -3.57 -9.06
C ASN A 118 9.03 -4.79 -8.25
N ALA A 119 7.99 -5.49 -8.71
CA ALA A 119 7.32 -6.55 -7.94
C ALA A 119 8.25 -7.68 -7.47
N SER A 120 9.36 -7.95 -8.17
CA SER A 120 10.39 -8.92 -7.74
C SER A 120 11.07 -8.57 -6.42
N LYS A 121 11.02 -7.31 -6.00
CA LYS A 121 11.55 -6.85 -4.70
C LYS A 121 10.56 -7.07 -3.55
N ILE A 122 9.28 -7.31 -3.85
CA ILE A 122 8.26 -7.65 -2.86
C ILE A 122 8.40 -9.15 -2.55
N THR A 123 9.24 -9.46 -1.57
CA THR A 123 9.63 -10.84 -1.22
C THR A 123 8.92 -11.39 0.01
N LYS A 124 8.03 -10.61 0.61
CA LYS A 124 7.24 -10.99 1.79
C LYS A 124 5.77 -11.16 1.41
N PRO A 125 5.02 -12.02 2.12
CA PRO A 125 3.59 -12.23 1.89
C PRO A 125 2.82 -10.91 1.79
N LEU A 126 1.96 -10.81 0.78
CA LEU A 126 1.17 -9.62 0.49
C LEU A 126 -0.32 -9.96 0.47
N MET A 127 -1.14 -9.18 1.15
CA MET A 127 -2.59 -9.18 0.97
C MET A 127 -3.00 -7.91 0.21
N VAL A 128 -3.85 -8.07 -0.80
CA VAL A 128 -4.38 -6.97 -1.62
C VAL A 128 -5.89 -7.01 -1.60
N VAL A 129 -6.51 -5.89 -1.23
CA VAL A 129 -7.97 -5.74 -1.08
C VAL A 129 -8.46 -4.65 -2.01
N ALA A 130 -9.52 -4.91 -2.78
CA ALA A 130 -10.10 -3.90 -3.67
C ALA A 130 -11.60 -4.08 -3.88
N GLY A 131 -12.28 -2.97 -4.17
CA GLY A 131 -13.64 -2.99 -4.72
C GLY A 131 -13.60 -2.92 -6.23
N ARG A 132 -14.42 -3.77 -6.89
CA ARG A 132 -14.46 -3.85 -8.36
C ARG A 132 -14.91 -2.54 -9.02
N ASN A 133 -15.76 -1.78 -8.33
CA ASN A 133 -16.39 -0.57 -8.85
C ASN A 133 -15.76 0.71 -8.27
N ASP A 134 -14.50 0.64 -7.82
CA ASP A 134 -13.80 1.79 -7.25
C ASP A 134 -13.59 2.88 -8.33
N PRO A 135 -14.22 4.07 -8.18
CA PRO A 135 -14.07 5.14 -9.16
C PRO A 135 -12.78 5.93 -8.97
N ARG A 136 -12.10 5.76 -7.83
CA ARG A 136 -10.89 6.48 -7.45
C ARG A 136 -9.66 5.69 -7.87
N VAL A 137 -9.54 4.43 -7.46
CA VAL A 137 -8.42 3.54 -7.78
C VAL A 137 -8.96 2.35 -8.57
N PRO A 138 -8.80 2.33 -9.90
CA PRO A 138 -9.36 1.26 -10.72
C PRO A 138 -8.89 -0.12 -10.26
N ALA A 139 -9.78 -1.11 -10.29
CA ALA A 139 -9.47 -2.48 -9.89
C ALA A 139 -8.26 -3.08 -10.62
N SER A 140 -7.94 -2.57 -11.82
CA SER A 140 -6.74 -2.94 -12.58
C SER A 140 -5.45 -2.70 -11.80
N GLU A 141 -5.39 -1.73 -10.89
CA GLU A 141 -4.22 -1.45 -10.04
C GLU A 141 -3.93 -2.62 -9.08
N SER A 142 -4.97 -3.14 -8.44
CA SER A 142 -4.85 -4.30 -7.57
C SER A 142 -4.63 -5.59 -8.36
N GLU A 143 -5.27 -5.74 -9.52
CA GLU A 143 -5.08 -6.92 -10.38
C GLU A 143 -3.64 -7.01 -10.92
N GLN A 144 -3.04 -5.88 -11.34
CA GLN A 144 -1.69 -5.87 -11.88
C GLN A 144 -0.64 -6.22 -10.81
N ILE A 145 -0.75 -5.67 -9.60
CA ILE A 145 0.22 -5.97 -8.53
C ILE A 145 0.08 -7.40 -8.03
N VAL A 146 -1.15 -7.92 -7.89
CA VAL A 146 -1.38 -9.32 -7.52
C VAL A 146 -0.74 -10.25 -8.54
N ARG A 147 -0.93 -10.00 -9.84
CA ARG A 147 -0.33 -10.80 -10.91
C ARG A 147 1.20 -10.71 -10.88
N ALA A 148 1.75 -9.50 -10.79
CA ALA A 148 3.18 -9.26 -10.84
C ALA A 148 3.92 -9.89 -9.65
N VAL A 149 3.39 -9.74 -8.43
CA VAL A 149 4.00 -10.32 -7.22
C VAL A 149 3.80 -11.83 -7.19
N LYS A 150 2.63 -12.35 -7.58
CA LYS A 150 2.42 -13.81 -7.60
C LYS A 150 3.36 -14.51 -8.59
N ALA A 151 3.73 -13.86 -9.69
CA ALA A 151 4.67 -14.40 -10.68
C ALA A 151 6.10 -14.58 -10.14
N THR A 152 6.45 -13.98 -9.00
CA THR A 152 7.77 -14.12 -8.35
C THR A 152 7.83 -15.30 -7.37
N GLY A 153 6.69 -15.96 -7.12
CA GLY A 153 6.56 -17.01 -6.12
C GLY A 153 6.24 -16.49 -4.70
N THR A 154 6.19 -15.17 -4.50
CA THR A 154 5.75 -14.57 -3.23
C THR A 154 4.28 -14.94 -2.95
N PRO A 155 3.93 -15.40 -1.73
CA PRO A 155 2.54 -15.65 -1.36
C PRO A 155 1.69 -14.38 -1.45
N VAL A 156 0.59 -14.43 -2.21
CA VAL A 156 -0.34 -13.31 -2.36
C VAL A 156 -1.75 -13.75 -2.02
N TRP A 157 -2.41 -13.00 -1.13
CA TRP A 157 -3.85 -13.10 -0.88
C TRP A 157 -4.53 -11.94 -1.60
N SER A 158 -5.56 -12.22 -2.38
CA SER A 158 -6.32 -11.21 -3.13
C SER A 158 -7.79 -11.30 -2.76
N LEU A 159 -8.38 -10.17 -2.38
CA LEU A 159 -9.78 -10.05 -2.04
C LEU A 159 -10.42 -8.92 -2.86
N MET A 160 -11.17 -9.29 -3.89
CA MET A 160 -11.93 -8.36 -4.73
C MET A 160 -13.42 -8.47 -4.39
N ALA A 161 -14.02 -7.39 -3.89
CA ALA A 161 -15.46 -7.33 -3.70
C ALA A 161 -16.13 -6.78 -4.97
N ASN A 162 -16.90 -7.62 -5.66
CA ASN A 162 -17.53 -7.29 -6.94
C ASN A 162 -18.61 -6.20 -6.84
N ASP A 163 -19.10 -5.93 -5.64
CA ASP A 163 -20.20 -5.02 -5.36
C ASP A 163 -19.79 -3.85 -4.46
N GLU A 164 -18.48 -3.60 -4.31
CA GLU A 164 -17.91 -2.48 -3.55
C GLU A 164 -17.11 -1.53 -4.46
N GLY A 165 -16.75 -0.37 -3.90
CA GLY A 165 -15.92 0.64 -4.55
C GLY A 165 -14.65 0.95 -3.75
N HIS A 166 -14.42 2.23 -3.45
CA HIS A 166 -13.23 2.69 -2.72
C HIS A 166 -13.32 2.41 -1.21
N GLY A 167 -13.25 1.13 -0.85
CA GLY A 167 -13.48 0.61 0.49
C GLY A 167 -14.77 -0.21 0.57
N PHE A 168 -14.88 -1.04 1.59
CA PHE A 168 -16.03 -1.91 1.80
C PHE A 168 -17.05 -1.24 2.73
N HIS A 169 -18.25 -1.01 2.22
CA HIS A 169 -19.33 -0.37 2.97
C HIS A 169 -20.39 -1.37 3.43
N LYS A 170 -20.61 -2.46 2.70
CA LYS A 170 -21.61 -3.45 3.07
C LYS A 170 -21.08 -4.30 4.22
N LYS A 171 -21.89 -4.45 5.26
CA LYS A 171 -21.53 -5.18 6.49
C LYS A 171 -20.95 -6.57 6.22
N LYS A 172 -21.55 -7.32 5.29
CA LYS A 172 -21.07 -8.66 4.89
C LYS A 172 -19.62 -8.62 4.37
N ASN A 173 -19.30 -7.63 3.54
CA ASN A 173 -17.97 -7.48 2.97
C ASN A 173 -16.97 -6.99 4.02
N GLN A 174 -17.38 -6.06 4.89
CA GLN A 174 -16.59 -5.62 6.04
C GLN A 174 -16.24 -6.77 6.99
N ASP A 175 -17.21 -7.63 7.32
CA ASP A 175 -17.00 -8.79 8.18
C ASP A 175 -16.05 -9.79 7.54
N TYR A 176 -16.27 -10.12 6.27
CA TYR A 176 -15.39 -11.01 5.54
C TYR A 176 -13.95 -10.47 5.51
N LEU A 177 -13.78 -9.18 5.19
CA LEU A 177 -12.48 -8.51 5.18
C LEU A 177 -11.82 -8.57 6.56
N PHE A 178 -12.56 -8.30 7.64
CA PHE A 178 -12.05 -8.39 9.00
C PHE A 178 -11.52 -9.80 9.31
N TYR A 179 -12.29 -10.84 9.04
CA TYR A 179 -11.84 -12.22 9.28
C TYR A 179 -10.67 -12.61 8.39
N ALA A 180 -10.66 -12.20 7.12
CA ALA A 180 -9.54 -12.44 6.21
C ALA A 180 -8.24 -11.77 6.70
N LYS A 181 -8.32 -10.53 7.22
CA LYS A 181 -7.20 -9.83 7.85
C LYS A 181 -6.66 -10.59 9.06
N VAL A 182 -7.55 -11.05 9.95
CA VAL A 182 -7.17 -11.83 11.13
C VAL A 182 -6.43 -13.11 10.72
N GLU A 183 -6.93 -13.84 9.74
CA GLU A 183 -6.30 -15.08 9.27
C GLU A 183 -4.96 -14.82 8.57
N PHE A 184 -4.84 -13.75 7.78
CA PHE A 184 -3.58 -13.34 7.17
C PHE A 184 -2.52 -13.01 8.23
N VAL A 185 -2.89 -12.21 9.24
CA VAL A 185 -2.02 -11.84 10.37
C VAL A 185 -1.60 -13.06 11.17
N LYS A 186 -2.52 -13.96 11.50
CA LYS A 186 -2.19 -15.21 12.21
C LYS A 186 -1.19 -16.04 11.41
N LYS A 187 -1.39 -16.16 10.10
CA LYS A 187 -0.56 -17.00 9.23
C LYS A 187 0.83 -16.43 8.97
N TYR A 188 0.96 -15.13 8.73
CA TYR A 188 2.20 -14.54 8.21
C TYR A 188 2.89 -13.58 9.18
N LEU A 189 2.20 -13.03 10.18
CA LEU A 189 2.81 -12.13 11.15
C LEU A 189 3.15 -12.84 12.47
N LEU A 190 2.18 -13.55 13.04
CA LEU A 190 2.32 -14.13 14.39
C LEU A 190 3.11 -15.44 14.40
N ASN A 191 2.77 -16.34 13.47
CA ASN A 191 3.46 -17.61 13.24
C ASN A 191 4.70 -17.42 12.37
#